data_AF-A0A6I4TB34-F1
#
_entry.id   AF-A0A6I4TB34-F1
#
_cell.length_a   1.000
_cell.length_b   1.000
_cell.length_c   1.000
_cell.angle_alpha   90.00
_cell.angle_beta   90.00
_cell.angle_gamma   90.00
#
_symmetry.space_group_name_H-M   'P 1'
#
loop_
_entity.id
_entity.type
_entity.pdbx_description
1 polymer ?
#
loop_
_entity_poly.entity_id
_entity_poly.type
_entity_poly.pdbx_seq_one_letter_code
_entity_poly.pdbx_strand_id
1 'polypeptide(L)' 'MTTTTEETGTTGASEPGRARALLSTADFKLLRTALTAYARTLDDRDELARINALHHRLGTYT' A
#
# COMPACT_ATOMS: atom_id res chain seq x y z
N MET A 1 -14.80 -47.69 -31.06
CA MET A 1 -15.20 -47.20 -29.72
C MET A 1 -14.14 -46.21 -29.27
N THR A 2 -14.31 -44.91 -29.58
CA THR A 2 -14.85 -43.87 -28.66
C THR A 2 -14.02 -43.75 -27.39
N THR A 3 -12.98 -42.89 -27.41
CA THR A 3 -12.94 -41.50 -26.89
C THR A 3 -12.83 -41.45 -25.37
N THR A 4 -11.78 -40.80 -24.85
CA THR A 4 -11.87 -39.63 -23.95
C THR A 4 -10.50 -38.94 -23.89
N THR A 5 -10.53 -37.67 -24.31
CA THR A 5 -9.51 -36.63 -24.11
C THR A 5 -9.46 -36.25 -22.63
N GLU A 6 -8.27 -36.14 -22.04
CA GLU A 6 -8.06 -35.31 -20.84
C GLU A 6 -6.82 -34.44 -21.04
N GLU A 7 -7.06 -33.25 -21.60
CA GLU A 7 -6.21 -32.09 -21.39
C GLU A 7 -6.45 -31.58 -19.96
N THR A 8 -5.60 -31.95 -19.02
CA THR A 8 -5.55 -31.22 -17.74
C THR A 8 -4.73 -29.94 -17.92
N GLY A 9 -5.46 -28.87 -18.24
CA GLY A 9 -4.96 -27.51 -18.10
C GLY A 9 -4.65 -27.22 -16.63
N THR A 10 -3.36 -27.26 -16.28
CA THR A 10 -2.88 -26.62 -15.05
C THR A 10 -2.91 -25.11 -15.27
N THR A 11 -4.09 -24.53 -15.05
CA THR A 11 -4.28 -23.10 -14.82
C THR A 11 -3.25 -22.67 -13.78
N GLY A 12 -2.30 -21.83 -14.19
CA GLY A 12 -1.28 -21.28 -13.33
C GLY A 12 -1.95 -20.67 -12.11
N ALA A 13 -1.70 -21.26 -10.94
CA ALA A 13 -1.99 -20.65 -9.66
C ALA A 13 -1.17 -19.36 -9.61
N SER A 14 -1.78 -18.25 -10.05
CA SER A 14 -1.25 -16.92 -9.82
C SER A 14 -1.26 -16.78 -8.30
N GLU A 15 -0.08 -16.92 -7.69
CA GLU A 15 0.10 -16.67 -6.26
C GLU A 15 -0.67 -15.39 -5.92
N PRO A 16 -1.51 -15.39 -4.86
CA PRO A 16 -2.25 -14.20 -4.50
C PRO A 16 -1.23 -13.08 -4.31
N GLY A 17 -1.21 -12.14 -5.26
CA GLY A 17 -0.22 -11.09 -5.30
C GLY A 17 -0.20 -10.43 -3.93
N ARG A 18 0.96 -10.49 -3.26
CA ARG A 18 1.21 -10.02 -1.87
C ARG A 18 0.13 -9.02 -1.47
N ALA A 19 -0.73 -9.41 -0.53
CA ALA A 19 -1.84 -8.58 -0.06
C ALA A 19 -1.32 -7.15 0.20
N ARG A 20 -1.50 -6.26 -0.77
CA ARG A 20 -1.18 -4.85 -0.60
C ARG A 20 -2.21 -4.38 0.39
N ALA A 21 -1.76 -3.83 1.52
CA ALA A 21 -2.66 -3.20 2.47
C ALA A 21 -3.61 -2.29 1.67
N LEU A 22 -4.90 -2.62 1.68
CA LEU A 22 -5.96 -1.88 0.99
C LEU A 22 -6.26 -0.61 1.80
N LEU A 23 -5.22 0.20 2.05
CA LEU A 23 -5.41 1.55 2.54
C LEU A 23 -6.13 2.30 1.41
N SER A 24 -7.32 2.80 1.72
CA SER A 24 -8.07 3.64 0.81
C SER A 24 -7.40 5.01 0.69
N THR A 25 -7.78 5.76 -0.34
CA THR A 25 -7.37 7.18 -0.46
C THR A 25 -7.84 8.03 0.72
N ALA A 26 -8.90 7.64 1.42
CA ALA A 26 -9.35 8.28 2.64
C ALA A 26 -8.41 8.00 3.83
N ASP A 27 -7.90 6.77 3.94
CA ASP A 27 -6.94 6.41 4.98
C ASP A 27 -5.62 7.16 4.83
N PHE A 28 -5.14 7.33 3.59
CA PHE A 28 -3.94 8.15 3.34
C PHE A 28 -4.12 9.61 3.75
N LYS A 29 -5.33 10.18 3.59
CA LYS A 29 -5.64 11.53 4.09
C LYS A 29 -5.61 11.58 5.62
N LEU A 30 -6.12 10.56 6.31
CA LEU A 30 -6.07 10.47 7.77
C LEU A 30 -4.62 10.35 8.28
N LEU A 31 -3.82 9.49 7.67
CA LEU A 31 -2.40 9.33 8.00
C LEU A 31 -1.63 10.64 7.82
N ARG A 32 -1.91 11.38 6.73
CA ARG A 32 -1.31 12.70 6.49
C ARG A 32 -1.65 13.70 7.60
N THR A 33 -2.91 13.74 8.02
CA THR A 33 -3.35 14.61 9.13
C THR A 33 -2.66 14.23 10.44
N ALA A 34 -2.55 12.93 10.74
CA ALA A 34 -1.86 12.45 11.94
C ALA A 34 -0.37 12.84 11.94
N LEU A 35 0.33 12.69 10.81
CA LEU A 35 1.73 13.09 10.68
C LEU A 35 1.92 14.60 10.86
N THR A 36 1.01 15.41 10.33
CA THR A 36 1.06 16.88 10.52
C THR A 36 0.81 17.28 11.97
N ALA A 37 -0.10 16.59 12.67
CA ALA A 37 -0.32 16.84 14.09
C ALA A 37 0.90 16.42 14.94
N TYR A 38 1.50 15.27 14.62
CA TYR A 38 2.69 14.76 15.30
C TYR A 38 3.94 15.61 15.03
N ALA A 39 4.10 16.15 13.82
CA ALA A 39 5.18 17.08 13.51
C ALA A 39 5.15 18.33 14.41
N ARG A 40 3.97 18.78 14.85
CA ARG A 40 3.85 19.94 15.76
C ARG A 40 4.29 19.65 17.19
N THR A 41 4.41 18.37 17.57
CA THR A 41 4.84 17.96 18.91
C THR A 41 6.34 17.67 18.99
N LEU A 42 7.06 17.77 17.87
CA LEU A 42 8.49 17.47 17.78
C LEU A 42 9.31 18.74 17.54
N ASP A 43 10.38 18.90 18.31
CA ASP A 43 11.37 19.96 18.14
C ASP A 43 12.64 19.47 17.39
N ASP A 44 12.75 18.16 17.12
CA ASP A 44 13.90 17.56 16.44
C ASP A 44 13.83 17.78 14.92
N ARG A 45 14.84 18.46 14.38
CA ARG A 45 14.90 18.80 12.95
C ARG A 45 15.10 17.57 12.04
N ASP A 46 15.78 16.53 12.51
CA ASP A 46 16.00 15.32 11.73
C ASP A 46 14.73 14.46 11.67
N GLU A 47 13.97 14.39 12.77
CA GLU A 47 12.66 13.71 12.76
C GLU A 47 11.63 14.45 11.91
N LEU A 48 11.60 15.79 11.99
CA LEU A 48 10.76 16.61 11.13
C LEU A 48 11.04 16.38 9.64
N ALA A 49 12.31 16.24 9.25
CA ALA A 49 12.70 15.93 7.88
C ALA A 49 12.17 14.56 7.42
N ARG A 50 12.24 13.53 8.28
CA ARG A 50 11.70 12.18 8.00
C ARG A 50 10.18 12.19 7.87
N ILE A 51 9.49 12.91 8.75
CA ILE A 51 8.03 13.05 8.70
C ILE A 51 7.60 13.76 7.42
N ASN A 52 8.31 14.82 7.03
CA ASN A 52 8.00 15.55 5.80
C ASN A 52 8.19 14.67 4.56
N ALA A 53 9.30 13.91 4.49
CA ALA A 53 9.52 12.94 3.41
C ALA A 53 8.41 11.87 3.34
N LEU A 54 7.95 11.36 4.49
CA LEU A 54 6.84 10.41 4.55
C LEU A 54 5.51 11.05 4.13
N HIS A 55 5.22 12.26 4.60
CA HIS A 55 4.04 13.02 4.23
C HIS A 55 3.95 13.25 2.72
N HIS A 56 5.07 13.58 2.05
CA HIS A 56 5.13 13.71 0.60
C HIS A 56 4.87 12.39 -0.15
N ARG A 57 5.44 11.27 0.32
CA ARG A 57 5.21 9.93 -0.26
C ARG A 57 3.76 9.48 -0.17
N LEU A 58 3.05 9.91 0.88
CA LEU A 58 1.62 9.62 1.07
C LEU A 58 0.73 10.56 0.24
N GLY A 59 1.23 11.73 -0.15
CA GLY A 59 0.50 12.73 -0.94
C GLY A 59 0.47 12.48 -2.45
N THR A 60 1.22 11.51 -2.97
CA THR A 60 1.29 11.19 -4.42
C THR A 60 0.06 10.42 -4.93
N TYR A 61 -0.83 9.98 -4.03
CA TYR A 61 -2.10 9.34 -4.39
C TYR A 61 -3.21 10.40 -4.51
N THR A 62 -3.15 11.21 -5.55
CA THR A 62 -4.24 12.12 -5.98
C THR A 62 -4.84 11.65 -7.27
#